data_AF-A0A016C1U6-F1
#
_entry.id   AF-A0A016C1U6-F1
#
_cell.length_a   1.000
_cell.length_b   1.000
_cell.length_c   1.000
_cell.angle_alpha   90.00
_cell.angle_beta   90.00
_cell.angle_gamma   90.00
#
_symmetry.space_group_name_H-M   'P 1'
#
loop_
_entity.id
_entity.type
_entity.pdbx_description
1 polymer ?
#
loop_
_entity_poly.entity_id
_entity_poly.type
_entity_poly.pdbx_seq_one_letter_code
_entity_poly.pdbx_strand_id
1 'polypeptide(L)'
;MVRLQYSKDLLFFPDYRQDNDLWIALQDYQNADWANLIQLWKFYNLHIIHVIHSVDVTKLDNYWCDFEGTKVTLKEMIEGYLDHLHLHMKEIHELAESTIQ
;
A
#
# COMPACT_ATOMS: atom_id res chain seq x y z
N MET A 1 -8.62 -0.30 -1.27
CA MET A 1 -9.02 0.94 -1.98
C MET A 1 -10.11 0.72 -3.02
N VAL A 2 -9.87 0.10 -4.19
CA VAL A 2 -10.88 0.01 -5.29
C VAL A 2 -12.20 -0.61 -4.85
N ARG A 3 -12.18 -1.76 -4.16
CA ARG A 3 -13.41 -2.42 -3.67
C ARG A 3 -14.22 -1.51 -2.73
N LEU A 4 -13.56 -0.72 -1.89
CA LEU A 4 -14.24 0.22 -0.99
C LEU A 4 -14.99 1.33 -1.72
N GLN A 5 -14.74 1.56 -3.01
CA GLN A 5 -15.49 2.56 -3.78
C GLN A 5 -16.91 2.11 -4.16
N TYR A 6 -17.23 0.81 -4.11
CA TYR A 6 -18.54 0.31 -4.53
C TYR A 6 -19.16 -0.75 -3.60
N SER A 7 -18.37 -1.34 -2.70
CA SER A 7 -18.88 -2.32 -1.73
C SER A 7 -19.86 -1.67 -0.76
N LYS A 8 -21.01 -2.33 -0.58
CA LYS A 8 -22.06 -1.93 0.36
C LYS A 8 -21.97 -2.69 1.70
N ASP A 9 -21.27 -3.82 1.69
CA ASP A 9 -21.15 -4.73 2.83
C ASP A 9 -19.74 -4.74 3.40
N LEU A 10 -19.62 -5.23 4.64
CA LEU A 10 -18.34 -5.44 5.31
C LEU A 10 -17.45 -6.35 4.47
N LEU A 11 -16.27 -5.85 4.10
CA LEU A 11 -15.28 -6.64 3.39
C LEU A 11 -14.31 -7.28 4.38
N PHE A 12 -14.21 -8.60 4.33
CA PHE A 12 -13.13 -9.37 4.93
C PHE A 12 -12.10 -9.71 3.85
N PHE A 13 -10.85 -9.31 4.10
CA PHE A 13 -9.71 -9.73 3.30
C PHE A 13 -8.74 -10.52 4.18
N PRO A 14 -8.11 -11.58 3.64
CA PRO A 14 -6.95 -12.14 4.30
C PRO A 14 -5.88 -11.05 4.41
N ASP A 15 -5.36 -10.86 5.62
CA ASP A 15 -4.18 -10.04 5.82
C ASP A 15 -2.94 -10.80 5.36
N TYR A 16 -1.91 -10.08 4.96
CA TYR A 16 -0.59 -10.59 4.62
C TYR A 16 0.41 -10.45 5.78
N ARG A 17 0.11 -9.66 6.84
CA ARG A 17 1.02 -9.40 7.96
C ARG A 17 1.61 -10.67 8.60
N GLN A 18 0.83 -11.75 8.66
CA GLN A 18 1.27 -13.02 9.26
C GLN A 18 2.36 -13.73 8.43
N ASP A 19 2.40 -13.49 7.13
CA ASP A 19 3.27 -14.13 6.17
C ASP A 19 4.07 -13.11 5.34
N ASN A 20 4.35 -11.93 5.91
CA ASN A 20 4.95 -10.81 5.16
C ASN A 20 6.30 -11.20 4.50
N ASP A 21 7.16 -11.92 5.24
CA ASP A 21 8.45 -12.40 4.72
C ASP A 21 8.26 -13.41 3.57
N LEU A 22 7.22 -14.26 3.65
CA LEU A 22 6.89 -15.19 2.58
C LEU A 22 6.43 -14.42 1.32
N TRP A 23 5.62 -13.37 1.48
CA TRP A 23 5.18 -12.54 0.35
C TRP A 23 6.35 -11.83 -0.33
N ILE A 24 7.31 -11.32 0.45
CA ILE A 24 8.53 -10.71 -0.08
C ILE A 24 9.37 -11.77 -0.83
N ALA A 25 9.57 -12.95 -0.24
CA ALA A 25 10.34 -14.02 -0.83
C ALA A 25 9.73 -14.53 -2.15
N LEU A 26 8.42 -14.73 -2.20
CA LEU A 26 7.71 -15.23 -3.39
C LEU A 26 7.74 -14.24 -4.57
N GLN A 27 7.90 -12.95 -4.32
CA GLN A 27 8.00 -11.95 -5.39
C GLN A 27 9.39 -11.82 -6.00
N ASP A 28 10.40 -12.44 -5.39
CA ASP A 28 11.75 -12.58 -5.94
C ASP A 28 12.40 -11.25 -6.40
N TYR A 29 12.16 -10.18 -5.62
CA TYR A 29 12.68 -8.85 -5.96
C TYR A 29 14.21 -8.79 -6.06
N GLN A 30 14.91 -9.65 -5.31
CA GLN A 30 16.38 -9.73 -5.29
C GLN A 30 16.97 -10.11 -6.66
N ASN A 31 16.23 -10.87 -7.47
CA ASN A 31 16.65 -11.33 -8.80
C ASN A 31 15.95 -10.59 -9.95
N ALA A 32 15.03 -9.68 -9.65
CA ALA A 32 14.35 -8.88 -10.66
C ALA A 32 15.25 -7.76 -11.21
N ASP A 33 15.02 -7.38 -12.47
CA ASP A 33 15.75 -6.26 -13.09
C ASP A 33 15.48 -4.95 -12.35
N TRP A 34 16.56 -4.29 -11.93
CA TRP A 34 16.50 -3.09 -11.11
C TRP A 34 15.77 -1.93 -11.79
N ALA A 35 16.04 -1.70 -13.08
CA ALA A 35 15.41 -0.61 -13.81
C ALA A 35 13.90 -0.82 -13.93
N ASN A 36 13.47 -2.06 -14.20
CA ASN A 36 12.07 -2.44 -14.23
C ASN A 36 11.40 -2.28 -12.87
N LEU A 37 12.04 -2.64 -11.76
CA LEU A 37 11.49 -2.45 -10.42
C LEU A 37 11.23 -0.97 -10.11
N ILE A 38 12.18 -0.10 -10.42
CA ILE A 38 12.03 1.35 -10.20
C ILE A 38 10.90 1.93 -11.06
N GLN A 39 10.80 1.50 -12.31
CA GLN A 39 9.72 1.91 -13.20
C GLN A 39 8.36 1.40 -12.70
N LEU A 40 8.29 0.14 -12.25
CA LEU A 40 7.09 -0.43 -11.64
C LEU A 40 6.67 0.40 -10.43
N TRP A 41 7.58 0.69 -9.50
CA TRP A 41 7.29 1.51 -8.32
C TRP A 41 6.73 2.88 -8.71
N LYS A 42 7.38 3.58 -9.65
CA LYS A 42 6.93 4.87 -10.15
C LYS A 42 5.53 4.81 -10.75
N PHE A 43 5.31 3.92 -11.71
CA PHE A 43 4.03 3.84 -12.43
C PHE A 43 2.90 3.32 -11.55
N TYR A 44 3.19 2.42 -10.60
CA TYR A 44 2.22 1.95 -9.63
C TYR A 44 1.75 3.07 -8.70
N ASN A 45 2.67 3.90 -8.19
CA ASN A 45 2.33 5.08 -7.40
C ASN A 45 1.48 6.09 -8.20
N LEU A 46 1.85 6.37 -9.45
CA LEU A 46 1.06 7.24 -10.33
C LEU A 46 -0.35 6.67 -10.58
N HIS A 47 -0.47 5.36 -10.73
CA HIS A 47 -1.76 4.70 -10.89
C HIS A 47 -2.61 4.81 -9.61
N ILE A 48 -2.01 4.62 -8.43
CA ILE A 48 -2.70 4.83 -7.15
C ILE A 48 -3.23 6.26 -7.04
N ILE A 49 -2.42 7.26 -7.35
CA ILE A 49 -2.84 8.68 -7.37
C ILE A 49 -4.05 8.88 -8.30
N HIS A 50 -4.02 8.30 -9.50
CA HIS A 50 -5.15 8.35 -10.42
C HIS A 50 -6.42 7.69 -9.84
N VAL A 51 -6.28 6.54 -9.18
CA VAL A 51 -7.41 5.85 -8.51
C VAL A 51 -7.99 6.70 -7.38
N ILE A 52 -7.13 7.34 -6.58
CA ILE A 52 -7.53 8.25 -5.50
C ILE A 52 -8.30 9.45 -6.06
N HIS A 53 -7.79 10.09 -7.12
CA HIS A 53 -8.46 11.22 -7.78
C HIS A 53 -9.84 10.86 -8.35
N SER A 54 -10.07 9.59 -8.65
CA SER A 54 -11.31 9.11 -9.25
C SER A 54 -12.35 8.67 -8.22
N VAL A 55 -12.05 8.76 -6.92
CA VAL A 55 -12.94 8.33 -5.84
C VAL A 55 -14.19 9.22 -5.81
N ASP A 56 -15.36 8.58 -5.79
CA ASP A 56 -16.62 9.24 -5.41
C ASP A 56 -16.57 9.58 -3.92
N VAL A 57 -16.60 10.88 -3.60
CA VAL A 57 -16.50 11.39 -2.23
C VAL A 57 -17.61 10.88 -1.31
N THR A 58 -18.76 10.44 -1.85
CA THR A 58 -19.85 9.83 -1.08
C THR A 58 -19.51 8.44 -0.54
N LYS A 59 -18.35 7.88 -0.93
CA LYS A 59 -17.88 6.54 -0.55
C LYS A 59 -16.76 6.57 0.48
N LEU A 60 -16.33 7.75 0.92
CA LEU A 60 -15.17 7.90 1.81
C LEU A 60 -15.33 7.18 3.16
N ASP A 61 -16.57 7.05 3.65
CA ASP A 61 -16.89 6.36 4.90
C ASP A 61 -17.02 4.84 4.76
N ASN A 62 -16.94 4.30 3.53
CA ASN A 62 -16.87 2.86 3.34
C ASN A 62 -15.57 2.34 3.97
N TYR A 63 -15.66 1.23 4.70
CA TYR A 63 -14.55 0.71 5.48
C TYR A 63 -14.35 -0.78 5.27
N TRP A 64 -13.13 -1.24 5.56
CA TRP A 64 -12.83 -2.64 5.76
C TRP A 64 -12.49 -2.86 7.23
N CYS A 65 -12.69 -4.10 7.71
CA CYS A 65 -12.13 -4.54 8.98
C CYS A 65 -10.89 -5.37 8.68
N ASP A 66 -9.80 -5.08 9.38
CA ASP A 66 -8.64 -5.98 9.41
C ASP A 66 -8.94 -7.23 10.27
N PHE A 67 -7.96 -8.13 10.35
CA PHE A 67 -8.13 -9.37 11.11
C PHE A 67 -8.22 -9.15 12.64
N GLU A 68 -7.75 -8.00 13.14
CA GLU A 68 -7.78 -7.62 14.56
C GLU A 68 -9.11 -6.95 14.92
N GLY A 69 -9.98 -6.72 13.94
CA GLY A 69 -11.26 -6.03 14.10
C GLY A 69 -11.16 -4.51 14.02
N THR A 70 -9.98 -3.98 13.68
CA THR A 70 -9.77 -2.55 13.44
C THR A 70 -10.48 -2.15 12.16
N LYS A 71 -11.30 -1.10 12.25
CA LYS A 71 -11.94 -0.50 11.09
C LYS A 71 -11.03 0.56 10.50
N VAL A 72 -10.83 0.50 9.20
CA VAL A 72 -10.13 1.53 8.43
C VAL A 72 -11.03 1.96 7.28
N THR A 73 -11.38 3.23 7.25
CA THR A 73 -12.18 3.85 6.19
C THR A 73 -11.37 4.05 4.92
N LEU A 74 -12.06 4.23 3.79
CA LEU A 74 -11.44 4.62 2.54
C LEU A 74 -10.73 5.96 2.67
N LYS A 75 -11.31 6.90 3.43
CA LYS A 75 -10.68 8.18 3.75
C LYS A 75 -9.33 8.00 4.45
N GLU A 76 -9.31 7.27 5.56
CA GLU A 76 -8.07 7.02 6.32
C GLU A 76 -7.01 6.32 5.47
N MET A 77 -7.43 5.37 4.62
CA MET A 77 -6.53 4.69 3.68
C MET A 77 -5.91 5.66 2.66
N ILE A 78 -6.67 6.65 2.17
CA ILE A 78 -6.19 7.66 1.23
C ILE A 78 -5.24 8.65 1.92
N GLU A 79 -5.65 9.18 3.07
CA GLU A 79 -4.86 10.17 3.82
C GLU A 79 -3.54 9.56 4.34
N GLY A 80 -3.58 8.31 4.83
CA GLY A 80 -2.40 7.60 5.30
C GLY A 80 -1.43 7.14 4.20
N TYR A 81 -1.83 7.14 2.93
CA TYR A 81 -0.99 6.64 1.83
C TYR A 81 0.32 7.43 1.69
N LEU A 82 0.24 8.77 1.76
CA LEU A 82 1.42 9.62 1.59
C LEU A 82 2.40 9.48 2.76
N ASP A 83 1.87 9.45 3.99
CA ASP A 83 2.68 9.27 5.19
C ASP A 83 3.40 7.91 5.19
N HIS A 84 2.70 6.86 4.74
CA HIS A 84 3.29 5.53 4.58
C HIS A 84 4.41 5.50 3.53
N LEU A 85 4.25 6.23 2.42
CA LEU A 85 5.30 6.35 1.41
C LEU A 85 6.52 7.07 1.98
N HIS A 86 6.33 8.16 2.73
CA HIS A 86 7.41 8.88 3.38
C HIS A 86 8.14 8.03 4.42
N LEU A 87 7.41 7.21 5.18
CA LEU A 87 7.99 6.26 6.14
C LEU A 87 8.98 5.32 5.44
N HIS A 88 8.56 4.65 4.37
CA HIS A 88 9.44 3.72 3.65
C HIS A 88 10.60 4.42 2.93
N MET A 89 10.38 5.62 2.38
CA MET A 89 11.47 6.41 1.79
C MET A 89 12.54 6.78 2.83
N LYS A 90 12.13 7.04 4.06
CA LYS A 90 13.03 7.28 5.19
C LYS A 90 13.81 6.01 5.57
N GLU A 91 13.13 4.87 5.69
CA GLU A 91 13.79 3.58 5.97
C GLU A 91 14.85 3.23 4.92
N ILE A 92 14.55 3.47 3.64
CA ILE A 92 15.52 3.28 2.54
C ILE A 92 16.74 4.20 2.70
N HIS A 93 16.54 5.47 3.06
CA HIS A 93 17.65 6.40 3.31
C HIS A 93 18.51 5.94 4.49
N GLU A 94 17.90 5.56 5.61
CA GLU A 94 18.62 5.09 6.81
C GLU A 94 19.44 3.82 6.52
N LEU A 95 18.90 2.90 5.71
CA LEU A 95 19.62 1.71 5.24
C LEU A 95 20.81 2.07 4.33
N ALA A 96 20.61 3.02 3.42
CA ALA A 96 21.68 3.47 2.51
C ALA A 96 22.82 4.14 3.29
N GLU A 97 22.50 4.97 4.28
CA GLU A 97 23.48 5.65 5.14
C GLU A 97 24.24 4.69 6.04
N SER A 98 23.56 3.71 6.65
CA SER A 98 24.20 2.70 7.52
C SER A 98 25.14 1.74 6.79
N THR A 99 24.99 1.60 5.46
CA THR A 99 25.85 0.74 4.63
C THR A 99 27.16 1.43 4.20
N ILE A 100 27.27 2.75 4.39
CA ILE A 100 28.45 3.56 3.99
C ILE A 100 29.49 3.68 5.12
N GLN A 101 29.17 3.19 6.33
CA GLN A 101 30.02 3.24 7.53
C GLN A 101 30.81 1.95 7.74
#